data_AF-A0A4V3JV40-F1
#
_entry.id   AF-A0A4V3JV40-F1
#
_cell.length_a   1.000
_cell.length_b   1.000
_cell.length_c   1.000
_cell.angle_alpha   90.00
_cell.angle_beta   90.00
_cell.angle_gamma   90.00
#
_symmetry.space_group_name_H-M   'P 1'
#
loop_
_entity.id
_entity.type
_entity.pdbx_description
1 polymer ?
#
loop_
_entity_poly.entity_id
_entity_poly.type
_entity_poly.pdbx_seq_one_letter_code
_entity_poly.pdbx_strand_id
1 'polypeptide(L)'
;MTLSHYIMTSGHIKMTQSHSQDQKRRLEMEKGIVFVERVLIDGKEESEIQNRSERNRMKTRAVKDDDKKVKKELLIRAAIALFNKSSFEKISMDQIAKKAGVAKGTLYLYFRTKEELFLEIHRTDYEVWFDSFLNFLRSKKSGINAAELASWITESLRENQRVVRLMAIGSALLEKNVAFESALQLKTSVRKHVLEIVPELCRVLKWKKTEEGLNFLTHLHALIVGLWHHAEPAPIVSKVLQSSSDFVVFQIDFFQILESGIRALVLGSQKDS
;
A
#
# COMPACT_ATOMS: atom_id res chain seq x y z
N MET A 1 64.17 38.54 -89.12
CA MET A 1 63.86 37.87 -87.83
C MET A 1 62.36 37.88 -87.66
N THR A 2 61.69 36.82 -88.09
CA THR A 2 60.22 36.72 -88.17
C THR A 2 59.78 35.28 -87.89
N LEU A 3 58.67 35.15 -87.16
CA LEU A 3 57.83 33.95 -86.92
C LEU A 3 58.49 32.74 -86.23
N SER A 4 58.68 32.81 -84.91
CA SER A 4 58.77 31.59 -84.06
C SER A 4 58.22 31.81 -82.64
N HIS A 5 57.01 32.35 -82.53
CA HIS A 5 56.43 32.60 -81.19
C HIS A 5 54.91 32.44 -81.02
N TYR A 6 54.18 31.80 -81.96
CA TYR A 6 52.70 31.79 -81.88
C TYR A 6 52.01 30.41 -81.93
N ILE A 7 52.67 29.30 -81.54
CA ILE A 7 51.98 27.98 -81.47
C ILE A 7 52.03 27.32 -80.08
N MET A 8 52.72 27.88 -79.08
CA MET A 8 52.73 27.30 -77.72
C MET A 8 51.60 27.77 -76.77
N THR A 9 50.71 28.65 -77.20
CA THR A 9 49.72 29.27 -76.29
C THR A 9 48.31 28.66 -76.31
N SER A 10 48.01 27.69 -77.17
CA SER A 10 46.66 27.10 -77.25
C SER A 10 46.50 25.71 -76.63
N GLY A 11 47.61 25.01 -76.31
CA GLY A 11 47.60 23.69 -75.65
C GLY A 11 47.61 23.73 -74.11
N HIS A 12 48.13 24.80 -73.51
CA HIS A 12 48.29 24.89 -72.05
C HIS A 12 47.08 25.47 -71.29
N ILE A 13 46.12 26.09 -72.00
CA ILE A 13 44.98 26.79 -71.36
C ILE A 13 43.78 25.85 -71.13
N LYS A 14 43.62 24.77 -71.91
CA LYS A 14 42.52 23.81 -71.72
C LYS A 14 42.76 22.78 -70.60
N MET A 15 44.01 22.45 -70.25
CA MET A 15 44.29 21.54 -69.12
C MET A 15 44.24 22.22 -67.75
N THR A 16 44.45 23.54 -67.69
CA THR A 16 44.47 24.29 -66.43
C THR A 16 43.06 24.66 -65.93
N GLN A 17 42.08 24.83 -66.82
CA GLN A 17 40.68 25.10 -66.42
C GLN A 17 39.93 23.86 -65.90
N SER A 18 40.21 22.66 -66.44
CA SER A 18 39.61 21.40 -65.97
C SER A 18 40.12 21.02 -64.57
N HIS A 19 41.42 21.17 -64.30
CA HIS A 19 42.00 20.90 -62.98
C HIS A 19 41.50 21.84 -61.88
N SER A 20 41.26 23.11 -62.22
CA SER A 20 40.71 24.12 -61.30
C SER A 20 39.25 23.83 -60.92
N GLN A 21 38.41 23.41 -61.86
CA GLN A 21 37.02 23.04 -61.57
C GLN A 21 36.90 21.74 -60.78
N ASP A 22 37.75 20.74 -61.04
CA ASP A 22 37.75 19.49 -60.27
C ASP A 22 38.29 19.67 -58.84
N GLN A 23 39.31 20.50 -58.64
CA GLN A 23 39.76 20.87 -57.29
C GLN A 23 38.67 21.62 -56.53
N LYS A 24 37.94 22.54 -57.18
CA LYS A 24 36.84 23.28 -56.54
C LYS A 24 35.67 22.35 -56.17
N ARG A 25 35.29 21.41 -57.04
CA ARG A 25 34.26 20.40 -56.74
C ARG A 25 34.68 19.46 -55.61
N ARG A 26 35.95 19.03 -55.56
CA ARG A 26 36.49 18.22 -54.45
C ARG A 26 36.45 18.97 -53.12
N LEU A 27 36.85 20.25 -53.11
CA LEU A 27 36.78 21.11 -51.93
C LEU A 27 35.35 21.36 -51.43
N GLU A 28 34.38 21.52 -52.33
CA GLU A 28 32.97 21.65 -51.92
C GLU A 28 32.38 20.33 -51.42
N MET A 29 32.78 19.21 -52.00
CA MET A 29 32.36 17.88 -51.56
C MET A 29 32.96 17.51 -50.19
N GLU A 30 34.23 17.83 -49.93
CA GLU A 30 34.86 17.70 -48.59
C GLU A 30 34.18 18.60 -47.56
N LYS A 31 33.85 19.84 -47.90
CA LYS A 31 33.09 20.74 -47.01
C LYS A 31 31.70 20.18 -46.69
N GLY A 32 31.03 19.58 -47.67
CA GLY A 32 29.74 18.91 -47.48
C GLY A 32 29.84 17.70 -46.55
N ILE A 33 30.88 16.87 -46.72
CA ILE A 33 31.12 15.69 -45.86
C ILE A 33 31.42 16.11 -44.42
N VAL A 34 32.32 17.10 -44.23
CA VAL A 34 32.67 17.62 -42.89
C VAL A 34 31.45 18.26 -42.21
N PHE A 35 30.57 18.92 -42.97
CA PHE A 35 29.32 19.46 -42.44
C PHE A 35 28.35 18.36 -42.00
N VAL A 36 28.17 17.31 -42.80
CA VAL A 36 27.31 16.17 -42.46
C VAL A 36 27.85 15.40 -41.25
N GLU A 37 29.16 15.15 -41.18
CA GLU A 37 29.77 14.50 -40.00
C GLU A 37 29.58 15.31 -38.73
N ARG A 38 29.77 16.64 -38.80
CA ARG A 38 29.56 17.52 -37.65
C ARG A 38 28.10 17.51 -37.17
N VAL A 39 27.14 17.61 -38.09
CA VAL A 39 25.70 17.54 -37.76
C VAL A 39 25.33 16.18 -37.16
N LEU A 40 25.93 15.08 -37.62
CA LEU A 40 25.70 13.74 -37.08
C LEU A 40 26.34 13.52 -35.70
N ILE A 41 27.50 14.13 -35.44
CA ILE A 41 28.17 14.10 -34.13
C ILE A 41 27.38 14.96 -33.12
N ASP A 42 27.01 16.18 -33.50
CA ASP A 42 26.23 17.09 -32.66
C ASP A 42 24.86 16.46 -32.31
N GLY A 43 24.19 15.83 -33.28
CA GLY A 43 22.92 15.12 -33.06
C GLY A 43 23.05 13.87 -32.16
N LYS A 44 24.20 13.18 -32.17
CA LYS A 44 24.48 12.08 -31.24
C LYS A 44 24.74 12.60 -29.83
N GLU A 45 25.52 13.66 -29.67
CA GLU A 45 25.77 14.28 -28.37
C GLU A 45 24.48 14.80 -27.72
N GLU A 46 23.61 15.47 -28.48
CA GLU A 46 22.31 15.92 -27.99
C GLU A 46 21.42 14.75 -27.52
N SER A 47 21.38 13.66 -28.28
CA SER A 47 20.63 12.44 -27.91
C SER A 47 21.17 11.75 -26.65
N GLU A 48 22.49 11.78 -26.43
CA GLU A 48 23.13 11.21 -25.25
C GLU A 48 22.93 12.10 -24.02
N ILE A 49 23.00 13.41 -24.18
CA ILE A 49 22.70 14.39 -23.12
C ILE A 49 21.25 14.25 -22.67
N GLN A 50 20.32 14.13 -23.62
CA GLN A 50 18.89 13.94 -23.32
C GLN A 50 18.64 12.61 -22.61
N ASN A 51 19.19 11.50 -23.10
CA ASN A 51 19.11 10.19 -22.43
C ASN A 51 19.77 10.15 -21.03
N ARG A 52 20.85 10.91 -20.81
CA ARG A 52 21.51 11.02 -19.50
C ARG A 52 20.68 11.88 -18.53
N SER A 53 20.07 12.95 -19.04
CA SER A 53 19.17 13.82 -18.25
C SER A 53 17.91 13.07 -17.81
N GLU A 54 17.32 12.25 -18.68
CA GLU A 54 16.16 11.42 -18.37
C GLU A 54 16.49 10.31 -17.37
N ARG A 55 17.62 9.61 -17.53
CA ARG A 55 18.10 8.63 -16.55
C ARG A 55 18.35 9.24 -15.18
N ASN A 56 18.93 10.45 -15.12
CA ASN A 56 19.13 11.16 -13.86
C ASN A 56 17.81 11.62 -13.22
N ARG A 57 16.84 12.08 -14.02
CA ARG A 57 15.48 12.39 -13.55
C ARG A 57 14.77 11.16 -13.00
N MET A 58 14.84 10.02 -13.68
CA MET A 58 14.25 8.76 -13.22
C MET A 58 14.90 8.27 -11.92
N LYS A 59 16.24 8.29 -11.83
CA LYS A 59 16.95 7.95 -10.59
C LYS A 59 16.57 8.86 -9.42
N THR A 60 16.51 10.17 -9.66
CA THR A 60 16.12 11.16 -8.62
C THR A 60 14.67 10.96 -8.16
N ARG A 61 13.76 10.62 -9.07
CA ARG A 61 12.37 10.32 -8.75
C ARG A 61 12.24 9.04 -7.93
N ALA A 62 12.93 7.97 -8.33
CA ALA A 62 12.93 6.70 -7.60
C ALA A 62 13.45 6.86 -6.16
N VAL A 63 14.58 7.59 -5.96
CA VAL A 63 15.12 7.87 -4.62
C VAL A 63 14.13 8.66 -3.76
N LYS A 64 13.44 9.66 -4.31
CA LYS A 64 12.43 10.43 -3.58
C LYS A 64 11.20 9.58 -3.21
N ASP A 65 10.78 8.68 -4.09
CA ASP A 65 9.65 7.78 -3.82
C ASP A 65 10.01 6.75 -2.74
N ASP A 66 11.25 6.25 -2.72
CA ASP A 66 11.75 5.36 -1.67
C ASP A 66 11.86 6.09 -0.32
N ASP A 67 12.42 7.30 -0.28
CA ASP A 67 12.46 8.14 0.92
C ASP A 67 11.05 8.43 1.48
N LYS A 68 10.08 8.64 0.58
CA LYS A 68 8.68 8.87 0.93
C LYS A 68 8.08 7.62 1.59
N LYS A 69 8.29 6.43 1.01
CA LYS A 69 7.83 5.16 1.59
C LYS A 69 8.48 4.88 2.94
N VAL A 70 9.79 5.07 3.07
CA VAL A 70 10.53 4.87 4.32
C VAL A 70 9.97 5.75 5.43
N LYS A 71 9.73 7.04 5.17
CA LYS A 71 9.14 7.95 6.17
C LYS A 71 7.73 7.57 6.57
N LYS A 72 6.88 7.18 5.61
CA LYS A 72 5.52 6.68 5.90
C LYS A 72 5.58 5.45 6.82
N GLU A 73 6.49 4.52 6.54
CA GLU A 73 6.67 3.31 7.33
C GLU A 73 7.17 3.60 8.76
N LEU A 74 8.12 4.54 8.93
CA LEU A 74 8.59 4.97 10.25
C LEU A 74 7.45 5.55 11.10
N LEU A 75 6.58 6.36 10.50
CA LEU A 75 5.41 6.93 11.15
C LEU A 75 4.41 5.84 11.58
N ILE A 76 4.11 4.89 10.71
CA ILE A 76 3.24 3.74 10.99
C ILE A 76 3.81 2.91 12.16
N ARG A 77 5.10 2.56 12.12
CA ARG A 77 5.75 1.78 13.18
C ARG A 77 5.74 2.53 14.52
N ALA A 78 6.00 3.84 14.49
CA ALA A 78 5.94 4.66 15.70
C ALA A 78 4.55 4.68 16.32
N ALA A 79 3.51 4.85 15.50
CA ALA A 79 2.13 4.83 15.95
C ALA A 79 1.70 3.46 16.49
N ILE A 80 2.03 2.36 15.80
CA ILE A 80 1.79 0.99 16.28
C ILE A 80 2.44 0.79 17.65
N ALA A 81 3.71 1.19 17.79
CA ALA A 81 4.44 1.01 19.04
C ALA A 81 3.88 1.86 20.21
N LEU A 82 3.29 3.02 19.93
CA LEU A 82 2.54 3.80 20.94
C LEU A 82 1.20 3.13 21.27
N PHE A 83 0.49 2.66 20.25
CA PHE A 83 -0.81 2.02 20.39
C PHE A 83 -0.73 0.73 21.18
N ASN A 84 0.32 -0.07 21.03
CA ASN A 84 0.53 -1.27 21.83
C ASN A 84 0.67 -0.98 23.35
N LYS A 85 0.91 0.27 23.75
CA LYS A 85 1.13 0.66 25.17
C LYS A 85 0.09 1.63 25.70
N SER A 86 -0.85 2.10 24.87
CA SER A 86 -1.75 3.19 25.24
C SER A 86 -3.07 3.10 24.49
N SER A 87 -4.12 3.67 25.06
CA SER A 87 -5.40 3.84 24.37
C SER A 87 -5.27 4.87 23.25
N PHE A 88 -6.16 4.80 22.26
CA PHE A 88 -6.14 5.68 21.09
C PHE A 88 -6.20 7.16 21.47
N GLU A 89 -6.99 7.50 22.48
CA GLU A 89 -7.24 8.87 22.95
C GLU A 89 -5.97 9.51 23.51
N LYS A 90 -5.12 8.72 24.18
CA LYS A 90 -3.88 9.19 24.82
C LYS A 90 -2.74 9.44 23.83
N ILE A 91 -2.89 9.01 22.59
CA ILE A 91 -1.87 9.15 21.54
C ILE A 91 -2.08 10.47 20.80
N SER A 92 -1.00 11.22 20.60
CA SER A 92 -1.00 12.46 19.80
C SER A 92 -0.08 12.36 18.59
N MET A 93 -0.34 13.19 17.57
CA MET A 93 0.52 13.31 16.38
C MET A 93 1.97 13.72 16.75
N ASP A 94 2.13 14.53 17.81
CA ASP A 94 3.45 14.97 18.27
C ASP A 94 4.27 13.84 18.88
N GLN A 95 3.61 12.96 19.65
CA GLN A 95 4.26 11.76 20.17
C GLN A 95 4.70 10.83 19.04
N ILE A 96 3.87 10.68 17.99
CA ILE A 96 4.19 9.85 16.83
C ILE A 96 5.39 10.43 16.07
N ALA A 97 5.36 11.72 15.74
CA ALA A 97 6.47 12.39 15.04
C ALA A 97 7.79 12.28 15.81
N LYS A 98 7.76 12.57 17.12
CA LYS A 98 8.92 12.46 18.01
C LYS A 98 9.47 11.03 18.05
N LYS A 99 8.60 10.03 18.18
CA LYS A 99 9.00 8.62 18.24
C LYS A 99 9.54 8.10 16.90
N ALA A 100 9.00 8.59 15.78
CA ALA A 100 9.49 8.25 14.44
C ALA A 100 10.80 8.99 14.08
N GLY A 101 11.23 9.98 14.88
CA GLY A 101 12.40 10.80 14.57
C GLY A 101 12.19 11.72 13.38
N VAL A 102 10.94 12.11 13.09
CA VAL A 102 10.60 12.99 11.96
C VAL A 102 10.01 14.31 12.45
N ALA A 103 10.22 15.38 11.69
CA ALA A 103 9.64 16.67 12.02
C ALA A 103 8.10 16.61 11.95
N LYS A 104 7.41 17.35 12.84
CA LYS A 104 5.94 17.42 12.88
C LYS A 104 5.33 17.79 11.53
N GLY A 105 5.87 18.82 10.88
CA GLY A 105 5.44 19.23 9.53
C GLY A 105 5.60 18.12 8.49
N THR A 106 6.64 17.28 8.60
CA THR A 106 6.82 16.13 7.72
C THR A 106 5.73 15.09 7.90
N LEU A 107 5.31 14.80 9.13
CA LEU A 107 4.21 13.85 9.40
C LEU A 107 2.93 14.25 8.67
N TYR A 108 2.55 15.54 8.75
CA TYR A 108 1.34 16.06 8.13
C TYR A 108 1.35 16.03 6.58
N LEU A 109 2.50 15.80 5.96
CA LEU A 109 2.58 15.53 4.51
C LEU A 109 2.07 14.12 4.14
N TYR A 110 2.00 13.20 5.12
CA TYR A 110 1.58 11.81 4.93
C TYR A 110 0.20 11.52 5.51
N PHE A 111 -0.09 12.08 6.69
CA PHE A 111 -1.33 11.83 7.42
C PHE A 111 -1.85 13.14 7.98
N ARG A 112 -3.05 13.55 7.55
CA ARG A 112 -3.67 14.80 7.96
C ARG A 112 -4.15 14.73 9.41
N THR A 113 -4.65 13.56 9.80
CA THR A 113 -5.21 13.32 11.13
C THR A 113 -4.64 12.05 11.75
N LYS A 114 -4.80 11.92 13.07
CA LYS A 114 -4.43 10.69 13.79
C LYS A 114 -5.30 9.53 13.31
N GLU A 115 -6.58 9.79 13.11
CA GLU A 115 -7.59 8.87 12.61
C GLU A 115 -7.18 8.31 11.25
N GLU A 116 -6.74 9.15 10.30
CA GLU A 116 -6.28 8.70 8.99
C GLU A 116 -5.07 7.76 9.08
N LEU A 117 -4.11 8.09 9.95
CA LEU A 117 -2.96 7.23 10.21
C LEU A 117 -3.39 5.86 10.75
N PHE A 118 -4.26 5.85 11.77
CA PHE A 118 -4.74 4.61 12.37
C PHE A 118 -5.70 3.82 11.47
N LEU A 119 -6.42 4.48 10.57
CA LEU A 119 -7.24 3.82 9.55
C LEU A 119 -6.37 3.06 8.55
N GLU A 120 -5.22 3.61 8.16
CA GLU A 120 -4.26 2.92 7.29
C GLU A 120 -3.62 1.71 7.98
N ILE A 121 -3.29 1.83 9.28
CA ILE A 121 -2.85 0.68 10.09
C ILE A 121 -3.95 -0.38 10.14
N HIS A 122 -5.18 0.05 10.42
CA HIS A 122 -6.34 -0.85 10.51
C HIS A 122 -6.57 -1.61 9.21
N ARG A 123 -6.52 -0.92 8.06
CA ARG A 123 -6.64 -1.54 6.74
C ARG A 123 -5.57 -2.61 6.51
N THR A 124 -4.31 -2.30 6.82
CA THR A 124 -3.19 -3.23 6.60
C THR A 124 -3.28 -4.44 7.52
N ASP A 125 -3.61 -4.23 8.80
CA ASP A 125 -3.78 -5.31 9.77
C ASP A 125 -4.99 -6.20 9.42
N TYR A 126 -6.07 -5.60 8.90
CA TYR A 126 -7.24 -6.31 8.36
C TYR A 126 -6.87 -7.20 7.19
N GLU A 127 -6.15 -6.67 6.21
CA GLU A 127 -5.72 -7.42 5.03
C GLU A 127 -4.94 -8.67 5.44
N VAL A 128 -3.95 -8.53 6.34
CA VAL A 128 -3.15 -9.67 6.83
C VAL A 128 -4.01 -10.72 7.54
N TRP A 129 -4.93 -10.30 8.41
CA TRP A 129 -5.80 -11.23 9.13
C TRP A 129 -6.80 -11.92 8.20
N PHE A 130 -7.42 -11.19 7.28
CA PHE A 130 -8.36 -11.76 6.31
C PHE A 130 -7.68 -12.73 5.34
N ASP A 131 -6.47 -12.43 4.86
CA ASP A 131 -5.70 -13.35 4.03
C ASP A 131 -5.39 -14.64 4.79
N SER A 132 -5.01 -14.53 6.06
CA SER A 132 -4.78 -15.69 6.94
C SER A 132 -6.05 -16.51 7.13
N PHE A 133 -7.20 -15.85 7.30
CA PHE A 133 -8.49 -16.52 7.45
C PHE A 133 -8.92 -17.22 6.16
N LEU A 134 -8.77 -16.57 5.02
CA LEU A 134 -9.06 -17.16 3.72
C LEU A 134 -8.18 -18.38 3.44
N ASN A 135 -6.89 -18.31 3.77
CA ASN A 135 -5.97 -19.44 3.65
C ASN A 135 -6.35 -20.60 4.57
N PHE A 136 -6.76 -20.30 5.82
CA PHE A 136 -7.30 -21.30 6.72
C PHE A 136 -8.51 -22.00 6.10
N LEU A 137 -9.51 -21.27 5.62
CA LEU A 137 -10.72 -21.86 5.03
C LEU A 137 -10.39 -22.72 3.79
N ARG A 138 -9.52 -22.23 2.90
CA ARG A 138 -9.06 -22.96 1.70
C ARG A 138 -8.30 -24.23 2.04
N SER A 139 -7.59 -24.27 3.16
CA SER A 139 -6.87 -25.48 3.63
C SER A 139 -7.82 -26.59 4.11
N LYS A 140 -9.09 -26.27 4.39
CA LYS A 140 -10.06 -27.20 4.97
C LYS A 140 -10.94 -27.86 3.93
N LYS A 141 -11.28 -29.13 4.18
CA LYS A 141 -12.34 -29.84 3.47
C LYS A 141 -13.71 -29.36 3.94
N SER A 142 -14.74 -29.69 3.17
CA SER A 142 -16.13 -29.41 3.57
C SER A 142 -16.54 -30.22 4.81
N GLY A 143 -17.29 -29.59 5.72
CA GLY A 143 -17.77 -30.18 6.96
C GLY A 143 -16.85 -29.96 8.16
N ILE A 144 -16.16 -28.82 8.25
CA ILE A 144 -15.47 -28.46 9.51
C ILE A 144 -16.51 -28.30 10.61
N ASN A 145 -16.14 -28.69 11.84
CA ASN A 145 -17.04 -28.51 12.96
C ASN A 145 -16.95 -27.07 13.51
N ALA A 146 -18.00 -26.64 14.22
CA ALA A 146 -18.09 -25.29 14.78
C ALA A 146 -16.96 -24.98 15.78
N ALA A 147 -16.47 -25.97 16.53
CA ALA A 147 -15.40 -25.77 17.51
C ALA A 147 -14.06 -25.46 16.85
N GLU A 148 -13.75 -26.12 15.74
CA GLU A 148 -12.52 -25.90 14.98
C GLU A 148 -12.46 -24.48 14.39
N LEU A 149 -13.57 -24.01 13.79
CA LEU A 149 -13.65 -22.65 13.27
C LEU A 149 -13.55 -21.62 14.40
N ALA A 150 -14.28 -21.83 15.50
CA ALA A 150 -14.27 -20.94 16.65
C ALA A 150 -12.88 -20.84 17.28
N SER A 151 -12.22 -21.97 17.50
CA SER A 151 -10.86 -22.03 18.06
C SER A 151 -9.87 -21.29 17.17
N TRP A 152 -9.92 -21.50 15.85
CA TRP A 152 -9.02 -20.79 14.93
C TRP A 152 -9.26 -19.27 14.92
N ILE A 153 -10.52 -18.83 14.84
CA ILE A 153 -10.84 -17.39 14.84
C ILE A 153 -10.38 -16.76 16.15
N THR A 154 -10.71 -17.36 17.30
CA THR A 154 -10.35 -16.83 18.62
C THR A 154 -8.83 -16.76 18.80
N GLU A 155 -8.09 -17.81 18.43
CA GLU A 155 -6.63 -17.81 18.59
C GLU A 155 -5.94 -16.85 17.62
N SER A 156 -6.38 -16.80 16.36
CA SER A 156 -5.83 -15.81 15.41
C SER A 156 -6.06 -14.37 15.87
N LEU A 157 -7.21 -14.07 16.48
CA LEU A 157 -7.49 -12.75 17.05
C LEU A 157 -6.68 -12.48 18.32
N ARG A 158 -6.36 -13.53 19.10
CA ARG A 158 -5.47 -13.44 20.28
C ARG A 158 -4.05 -13.09 19.88
N GLU A 159 -3.54 -13.67 18.81
CA GLU A 159 -2.23 -13.34 18.25
C GLU A 159 -2.21 -11.94 17.61
N ASN A 160 -3.37 -11.46 17.15
CA ASN A 160 -3.53 -10.21 16.42
C ASN A 160 -4.36 -9.17 17.19
N GLN A 161 -4.15 -8.98 18.51
CA GLN A 161 -4.98 -8.11 19.35
C GLN A 161 -5.12 -6.66 18.85
N ARG A 162 -4.13 -6.15 18.11
CA ARG A 162 -4.20 -4.82 17.50
C ARG A 162 -5.36 -4.72 16.50
N VAL A 163 -5.60 -5.77 15.72
CA VAL A 163 -6.76 -5.87 14.82
C VAL A 163 -8.04 -5.68 15.62
N VAL A 164 -8.24 -6.47 16.68
CA VAL A 164 -9.43 -6.42 17.56
C VAL A 164 -9.66 -5.00 18.08
N ARG A 165 -8.60 -4.38 18.62
CA ARG A 165 -8.64 -3.01 19.14
C ARG A 165 -9.04 -1.99 18.10
N LEU A 166 -8.51 -2.11 16.89
CA LEU A 166 -8.85 -1.21 15.79
C LEU A 166 -10.27 -1.46 15.26
N MET A 167 -10.76 -2.71 15.25
CA MET A 167 -12.18 -3.02 14.93
C MET A 167 -13.11 -2.24 15.86
N ALA A 168 -12.85 -2.33 17.17
CA ALA A 168 -13.71 -1.78 18.20
C ALA A 168 -13.84 -0.25 18.14
N ILE A 169 -12.80 0.44 17.66
CA ILE A 169 -12.79 1.90 17.51
C ILE A 169 -13.02 2.39 16.08
N GLY A 170 -13.08 1.50 15.08
CA GLY A 170 -13.13 1.84 13.67
C GLY A 170 -14.29 2.76 13.31
N SER A 171 -15.52 2.25 13.41
CA SER A 171 -16.74 3.02 13.13
C SER A 171 -17.00 4.13 14.16
N ALA A 172 -16.58 3.92 15.42
CA ALA A 172 -16.87 4.84 16.51
C ALA A 172 -15.98 6.09 16.51
N LEU A 173 -14.72 5.97 16.06
CA LEU A 173 -13.70 7.03 16.16
C LEU A 173 -12.96 7.26 14.84
N LEU A 174 -12.43 6.20 14.20
CA LEU A 174 -11.55 6.36 13.05
C LEU A 174 -12.30 6.89 11.81
N GLU A 175 -13.51 6.39 11.54
CA GLU A 175 -14.27 6.78 10.35
C GLU A 175 -14.86 8.20 10.42
N LYS A 176 -14.78 8.88 11.56
CA LYS A 176 -15.38 10.22 11.75
C LYS A 176 -14.55 11.38 11.20
N ASN A 177 -13.22 11.26 11.20
CA ASN A 177 -12.28 12.35 10.89
C ASN A 177 -11.27 11.96 9.81
N VAL A 178 -11.75 11.38 8.70
CA VAL A 178 -10.91 10.90 7.59
C VAL A 178 -11.42 11.42 6.25
N ALA A 179 -10.51 11.50 5.28
CA ALA A 179 -10.87 11.85 3.91
C ALA A 179 -11.74 10.75 3.28
N PHE A 180 -12.58 11.15 2.32
CA PHE A 180 -13.47 10.24 1.59
C PHE A 180 -12.69 9.08 0.95
N GLU A 181 -11.55 9.38 0.34
CA GLU A 181 -10.69 8.42 -0.33
C GLU A 181 -10.19 7.34 0.63
N SER A 182 -9.80 7.73 1.85
CA SER A 182 -9.31 6.81 2.88
C SER A 182 -10.42 5.88 3.36
N ALA A 183 -11.63 6.43 3.58
CA ALA A 183 -12.81 5.62 3.92
C ALA A 183 -13.19 4.66 2.78
N LEU A 184 -13.22 5.14 1.54
CA LEU A 184 -13.52 4.34 0.35
C LEU A 184 -12.52 3.19 0.17
N GLN A 185 -11.23 3.44 0.38
CA GLN A 185 -10.18 2.42 0.30
C GLN A 185 -10.40 1.31 1.33
N LEU A 186 -10.67 1.65 2.60
CA LEU A 186 -10.96 0.65 3.63
C LEU A 186 -12.20 -0.17 3.27
N LYS A 187 -13.33 0.48 2.92
CA LYS A 187 -14.57 -0.25 2.57
C LYS A 187 -14.40 -1.12 1.33
N THR A 188 -13.63 -0.67 0.34
CA THR A 188 -13.32 -1.46 -0.86
C THR A 188 -12.49 -2.68 -0.52
N SER A 189 -11.46 -2.53 0.34
CA SER A 189 -10.64 -3.65 0.82
C SER A 189 -11.49 -4.67 1.60
N VAL A 190 -12.32 -4.21 2.55
CA VAL A 190 -13.24 -5.09 3.29
C VAL A 190 -14.21 -5.81 2.35
N ARG A 191 -14.83 -5.10 1.40
CA ARG A 191 -15.75 -5.70 0.42
C ARG A 191 -15.07 -6.81 -0.38
N LYS A 192 -13.83 -6.59 -0.83
CA LYS A 192 -13.06 -7.61 -1.57
C LYS A 192 -12.91 -8.89 -0.74
N HIS A 193 -12.45 -8.79 0.49
CA HIS A 193 -12.25 -9.96 1.36
C HIS A 193 -13.57 -10.67 1.67
N VAL A 194 -14.65 -9.93 1.93
CA VAL A 194 -15.99 -10.52 2.13
C VAL A 194 -16.41 -11.35 0.92
N LEU A 195 -16.22 -10.86 -0.30
CA LEU A 195 -16.57 -11.58 -1.52
C LEU A 195 -15.72 -12.85 -1.74
N GLU A 196 -14.50 -12.89 -1.23
CA GLU A 196 -13.61 -14.07 -1.32
C GLU A 196 -13.85 -15.09 -0.20
N ILE A 197 -14.17 -14.62 1.02
CA ILE A 197 -14.33 -15.45 2.22
C ILE A 197 -15.69 -16.14 2.26
N VAL A 198 -16.77 -15.44 1.88
CA VAL A 198 -18.13 -15.99 2.01
C VAL A 198 -18.31 -17.31 1.25
N PRO A 199 -17.87 -17.46 -0.02
CA PRO A 199 -17.97 -18.75 -0.71
C PRO A 199 -17.21 -19.87 -0.01
N GLU A 200 -16.02 -19.58 0.52
CA GLU A 200 -15.22 -20.57 1.24
C GLU A 200 -15.84 -20.96 2.59
N LEU A 201 -16.40 -20.00 3.33
CA LEU A 201 -17.19 -20.25 4.54
C LEU A 201 -18.37 -21.18 4.24
N CYS A 202 -19.16 -20.84 3.21
CA CYS A 202 -20.31 -21.66 2.83
C CYS A 202 -19.89 -23.08 2.44
N ARG A 203 -18.78 -23.22 1.70
CA ARG A 203 -18.21 -24.52 1.33
C ARG A 203 -17.78 -25.34 2.55
N VAL A 204 -17.03 -24.75 3.48
CA VAL A 204 -16.50 -25.50 4.63
C VAL A 204 -17.56 -25.83 5.67
N LEU A 205 -18.61 -24.99 5.82
CA LEU A 205 -19.71 -25.21 6.77
C LEU A 205 -20.94 -25.88 6.16
N LYS A 206 -20.95 -26.12 4.84
CA LYS A 206 -22.07 -26.68 4.07
C LYS A 206 -23.33 -25.80 4.10
N TRP A 207 -23.16 -24.50 4.22
CA TRP A 207 -24.25 -23.54 4.08
C TRP A 207 -24.69 -23.42 2.62
N LYS A 208 -26.00 -23.45 2.40
CA LYS A 208 -26.58 -23.46 1.05
C LYS A 208 -26.77 -22.05 0.51
N LYS A 209 -26.91 -21.06 1.39
CA LYS A 209 -27.18 -19.67 1.01
C LYS A 209 -25.98 -18.80 1.34
N THR A 210 -25.56 -17.98 0.37
CA THR A 210 -24.52 -16.94 0.55
C THR A 210 -24.86 -16.00 1.72
N GLU A 211 -26.14 -15.75 1.97
CA GLU A 211 -26.64 -14.93 3.07
C GLU A 211 -26.20 -15.46 4.45
N GLU A 212 -26.09 -16.78 4.63
CA GLU A 212 -25.64 -17.39 5.89
C GLU A 212 -24.19 -16.99 6.21
N GLY A 213 -23.32 -17.01 5.19
CA GLY A 213 -21.93 -16.56 5.33
C GLY A 213 -21.81 -15.05 5.60
N LEU A 214 -22.63 -14.24 4.93
CA LEU A 214 -22.66 -12.78 5.17
C LEU A 214 -23.17 -12.42 6.57
N ASN A 215 -24.25 -13.06 7.02
CA ASN A 215 -24.80 -12.88 8.35
C ASN A 215 -23.82 -13.33 9.42
N PHE A 216 -23.14 -14.47 9.22
CA PHE A 216 -22.10 -14.94 10.13
C PHE A 216 -20.97 -13.90 10.29
N LEU A 217 -20.41 -13.38 9.20
CA LEU A 217 -19.35 -12.37 9.27
C LEU A 217 -19.83 -11.08 9.95
N THR A 218 -21.07 -10.66 9.69
CA THR A 218 -21.68 -9.48 10.30
C THR A 218 -21.86 -9.66 11.81
N HIS A 219 -22.41 -10.80 12.23
CA HIS A 219 -22.58 -11.15 13.64
C HIS A 219 -21.25 -11.31 14.35
N LEU A 220 -20.26 -11.94 13.72
CA LEU A 220 -18.90 -12.08 14.25
C LEU A 220 -18.29 -10.70 14.52
N HIS A 221 -18.35 -9.79 13.55
CA HIS A 221 -17.83 -8.43 13.71
C HIS A 221 -18.56 -7.68 14.84
N ALA A 222 -19.89 -7.74 14.89
CA ALA A 222 -20.68 -7.11 15.96
C ALA A 222 -20.33 -7.69 17.34
N LEU A 223 -20.14 -9.01 17.42
CA LEU A 223 -19.76 -9.72 18.64
C LEU A 223 -18.37 -9.29 19.12
N ILE A 224 -17.38 -9.23 18.22
CA ILE A 224 -16.03 -8.75 18.52
C ILE A 224 -16.06 -7.33 19.07
N VAL A 225 -16.75 -6.41 18.38
CA VAL A 225 -16.82 -5.00 18.79
C VAL A 225 -17.53 -4.86 20.14
N GLY A 226 -18.68 -5.52 20.31
CA GLY A 226 -19.45 -5.46 21.55
C GLY A 226 -18.69 -6.03 22.74
N LEU A 227 -18.15 -7.26 22.60
CA LEU A 227 -17.40 -7.92 23.68
C LEU A 227 -16.15 -7.14 24.07
N TRP A 228 -15.43 -6.53 23.11
CA TRP A 228 -14.23 -5.77 23.42
C TRP A 228 -14.52 -4.61 24.39
N HIS A 229 -15.59 -3.85 24.15
CA HIS A 229 -15.96 -2.72 25.01
C HIS A 229 -16.38 -3.14 26.42
N HIS A 230 -16.87 -4.36 26.59
CA HIS A 230 -17.19 -4.91 27.91
C HIS A 230 -15.99 -5.55 28.61
N ALA A 231 -15.07 -6.16 27.85
CA ALA A 231 -13.87 -6.79 28.39
C ALA A 231 -12.77 -5.76 28.77
N GLU A 232 -12.78 -4.58 28.16
CA GLU A 232 -11.81 -3.50 28.40
C GLU A 232 -12.52 -2.23 28.90
N PRO A 233 -13.08 -2.27 30.14
CA PRO A 233 -13.85 -1.15 30.67
C PRO A 233 -12.95 0.04 31.02
N ALA A 234 -13.55 1.24 31.07
CA ALA A 234 -12.85 2.44 31.51
C ALA A 234 -12.22 2.26 32.92
N PRO A 235 -11.11 2.95 33.24
CA PRO A 235 -10.39 2.73 34.50
C PRO A 235 -11.24 2.86 35.77
N ILE A 236 -12.25 3.73 35.76
CA ILE A 236 -13.17 3.88 36.90
C ILE A 236 -14.09 2.66 37.05
N VAL A 237 -14.59 2.11 35.94
CA VAL A 237 -15.44 0.91 35.95
C VAL A 237 -14.60 -0.30 36.32
N SER A 238 -13.37 -0.43 35.80
CA SER A 238 -12.44 -1.49 36.19
C SER A 238 -12.20 -1.51 37.71
N LYS A 239 -12.02 -0.35 38.34
CA LYS A 239 -11.90 -0.24 39.81
C LYS A 239 -13.16 -0.74 40.54
N VAL A 240 -14.36 -0.43 40.03
CA VAL A 240 -15.62 -0.94 40.58
C VAL A 240 -15.68 -2.47 40.47
N LEU A 241 -15.38 -3.02 39.29
CA LEU A 241 -15.41 -4.47 39.06
C LEU A 241 -14.40 -5.26 39.92
N GLN A 242 -13.35 -4.60 40.40
CA GLN A 242 -12.32 -5.17 41.29
C GLN A 242 -12.60 -4.93 42.78
N SER A 243 -13.62 -4.14 43.13
CA SER A 243 -13.91 -3.74 44.52
C SER A 243 -14.62 -4.79 45.36
N SER A 244 -15.35 -5.72 44.74
CA SER A 244 -16.09 -6.80 45.40
C SER A 244 -16.25 -8.00 44.45
N SER A 245 -16.36 -9.20 45.03
CA SER A 245 -16.70 -10.43 44.30
C SER A 245 -18.10 -10.40 43.68
N ASP A 246 -19.00 -9.54 44.18
CA ASP A 246 -20.38 -9.43 43.66
C ASP A 246 -20.43 -8.97 42.20
N PHE A 247 -19.35 -8.31 41.73
CA PHE A 247 -19.24 -7.83 40.36
C PHE A 247 -18.62 -8.84 39.39
N VAL A 248 -18.34 -10.07 39.82
CA VAL A 248 -17.73 -11.11 38.96
C VAL A 248 -18.56 -11.36 37.68
N VAL A 249 -19.89 -11.20 37.76
CA VAL A 249 -20.81 -11.36 36.61
C VAL A 249 -20.56 -10.37 35.47
N PHE A 250 -19.86 -9.26 35.73
CA PHE A 250 -19.50 -8.25 34.73
C PHE A 250 -18.05 -8.38 34.25
N GLN A 251 -17.27 -9.32 34.81
CA GLN A 251 -15.92 -9.61 34.35
C GLN A 251 -15.99 -10.56 33.15
N ILE A 252 -15.76 -10.03 31.96
CA ILE A 252 -15.84 -10.77 30.71
C ILE A 252 -14.44 -11.19 30.27
N ASP A 253 -14.20 -12.51 30.19
CA ASP A 253 -13.10 -13.04 29.41
C ASP A 253 -13.48 -12.95 27.92
N PHE A 254 -12.89 -11.97 27.24
CA PHE A 254 -13.16 -11.68 25.83
C PHE A 254 -13.07 -12.92 24.95
N PHE A 255 -11.98 -13.69 25.06
CA PHE A 255 -11.70 -14.78 24.14
C PHE A 255 -12.56 -16.01 24.45
N GLN A 256 -12.79 -16.30 25.73
CA GLN A 256 -13.66 -17.40 26.14
C GLN A 256 -15.11 -17.17 25.66
N ILE A 257 -15.64 -15.96 25.88
CA ILE A 257 -17.00 -15.63 25.47
C ILE A 257 -17.11 -15.55 23.95
N LEU A 258 -16.12 -14.95 23.27
CA LEU A 258 -16.08 -14.92 21.81
C LEU A 258 -16.12 -16.33 21.21
N GLU A 259 -15.28 -17.25 21.68
CA GLU A 259 -15.24 -18.61 21.15
C GLU A 259 -16.59 -19.31 21.32
N SER A 260 -17.20 -19.21 22.50
CA SER A 260 -18.54 -19.78 22.74
C SER A 260 -19.61 -19.17 21.82
N GLY A 261 -19.55 -17.86 21.59
CA GLY A 261 -20.47 -17.13 20.72
C GLY A 261 -20.32 -17.53 19.26
N ILE A 262 -19.09 -17.71 18.76
CA ILE A 262 -18.85 -18.21 17.40
C ILE A 262 -19.44 -19.60 17.22
N ARG A 263 -19.25 -20.51 18.19
CA ARG A 263 -19.84 -21.85 18.14
C ARG A 263 -21.37 -21.77 18.06
N ALA A 264 -21.98 -20.91 18.86
CA ALA A 264 -23.43 -20.70 18.84
C ALA A 264 -23.92 -20.15 17.49
N LEU A 265 -23.21 -19.19 16.89
CA LEU A 265 -23.53 -18.64 15.57
C LEU A 265 -23.50 -19.71 14.48
N VAL A 266 -22.44 -20.54 14.45
CA VAL A 266 -22.30 -21.60 13.44
C VAL A 266 -23.41 -22.66 13.60
N LEU A 267 -23.65 -23.12 14.83
CA LEU A 267 -24.68 -24.13 15.10
C LEU A 267 -26.10 -23.61 14.89
N GLY A 268 -26.34 -22.32 15.13
CA GLY A 268 -27.62 -21.66 14.86
C GLY A 268 -27.93 -21.64 13.37
N SER A 269 -26.97 -21.18 12.55
CA SER A 269 -27.17 -21.11 11.10
C SER A 269 -27.38 -22.47 10.45
N GLN A 270 -26.75 -23.55 10.96
CA GLN A 270 -26.94 -24.91 10.43
C GLN A 270 -28.34 -25.49 10.65
N LYS A 271 -29.15 -24.93 11.56
CA LYS A 271 -30.53 -25.40 11.78
C LYS A 271 -31.50 -24.92 10.72
N ASP A 272 -31.18 -23.82 10.04
CA ASP A 272 -32.03 -23.16 9.04
C ASP A 272 -31.62 -23.49 7.58
N SER A 273 -30.53 -24.24 7.39
CA SER A 273 -29.92 -24.65 6.11
C SER A 273 -30.42 -25.99 5.57
#